data_AF-A0A1H9U1A1-F1
#
_entry.id   AF-A0A1H9U1A1-F1
#
_cell.length_a   1.000
_cell.length_b   1.000
_cell.length_c   1.000
_cell.angle_alpha   90.00
_cell.angle_beta   90.00
_cell.angle_gamma   90.00
#
_symmetry.space_group_name_H-M   'P 1'
#
loop_
_entity.id
_entity.type
_entity.pdbx_description
1 polymer ?
#
loop_
_entity_poly.entity_id
_entity_poly.type
_entity_poly.pdbx_seq_one_letter_code
_entity_poly.pdbx_strand_id
1 'polypeptide(L)'
;MTKKELEEMISDYRLYKREIERLNDLVYGIGVGLPSRFGNAGVAAYGVEATMPRGSSGISKSELDKLDKRERKLLYRIQGFQDKVEFVEAAEEMITDPVQQIVFSCMMEGLSYRAIGKHAGVSREQVRRLKDDVLCHLCQNDHLCQNWQYLKYQKQTV
;
A
#
# COMPACT_ATOMS: atom_id res chain seq x y z
N MET A 1 7.21 -14.93 6.36
CA MET A 1 7.08 -13.57 6.91
C MET A 1 7.28 -13.66 8.41
N THR A 2 8.06 -12.79 9.05
CA THR A 2 8.16 -12.79 10.51
C THR A 2 7.04 -11.95 11.14
N LYS A 3 6.65 -12.26 12.39
CA LYS A 3 5.60 -11.52 13.11
C LYS A 3 5.91 -10.01 13.23
N LYS A 4 7.19 -9.65 13.39
CA LYS A 4 7.63 -8.26 13.48
C LYS A 4 7.47 -7.51 12.17
N GLU A 5 7.85 -8.13 11.05
CA GLU A 5 7.66 -7.55 9.72
C GLU A 5 6.19 -7.26 9.42
N LEU A 6 5.30 -8.17 9.84
CA LEU A 6 3.86 -7.99 9.68
C LEU A 6 3.34 -6.79 10.51
N GLU A 7 3.78 -6.69 11.76
CA GLU A 7 3.43 -5.56 12.64
C GLU A 7 3.90 -4.21 12.09
N GLU A 8 5.13 -4.15 11.57
CA GLU A 8 5.67 -2.97 10.91
C GLU A 8 4.87 -2.62 9.65
N MET A 9 4.52 -3.60 8.82
CA MET A 9 3.69 -3.38 7.63
C MET A 9 2.32 -2.79 7.95
N ILE A 10 1.64 -3.29 8.98
CA ILE A 10 0.33 -2.77 9.41
C ILE A 10 0.47 -1.35 9.96
N SER A 11 1.50 -1.10 10.77
CA SER A 11 1.73 0.22 11.38
C SER A 11 2.09 1.28 10.33
N ASP A 12 2.85 0.90 9.31
CA ASP A 12 3.29 1.77 8.23
C ASP A 12 2.24 1.94 7.12
N TYR A 13 1.08 1.27 7.22
CA TYR A 13 0.01 1.32 6.22
C TYR A 13 -0.35 2.75 5.78
N ARG A 14 -0.55 3.64 6.76
CA ARG A 14 -0.84 5.06 6.48
C ARG A 14 0.29 5.79 5.75
N LEU A 15 1.54 5.42 6.03
CA LEU A 15 2.70 5.98 5.32
C LEU A 15 2.73 5.48 3.88
N TYR A 16 2.44 4.20 3.65
CA TYR A 16 2.38 3.63 2.30
C TYR A 16 1.30 4.31 1.45
N LYS A 17 0.08 4.51 1.96
CA LYS A 17 -0.98 5.23 1.23
C LYS A 17 -0.58 6.66 0.87
N ARG A 18 -0.07 7.42 1.84
CA ARG A 18 0.39 8.81 1.59
C ARG A 18 1.54 8.88 0.58
N GLU A 19 2.46 7.93 0.65
CA GLU A 19 3.60 7.89 -0.25
C GLU A 19 3.20 7.47 -1.67
N ILE A 20 2.23 6.56 -1.81
CA ILE A 20 1.62 6.22 -3.11
C ILE A 20 0.98 7.47 -3.72
N GLU A 21 0.17 8.22 -2.95
CA GLU A 21 -0.44 9.47 -3.41
C GLU A 21 0.64 10.48 -3.87
N ARG A 22 1.65 10.74 -3.04
CA ARG A 22 2.75 11.66 -3.36
C ARG A 22 3.53 11.26 -4.61
N LEU A 23 3.81 9.96 -4.77
CA LEU A 23 4.54 9.44 -5.92
C LEU A 23 3.66 9.43 -7.18
N ASN A 24 2.37 9.15 -7.05
CA ASN A 24 1.41 9.28 -8.15
C ASN A 24 1.29 10.72 -8.62
N ASP A 25 1.22 11.70 -7.71
CA ASP A 25 1.24 13.12 -8.09
C ASP A 25 2.52 13.51 -8.83
N LEU A 26 3.66 12.92 -8.44
CA LEU A 26 4.94 13.18 -9.08
C LEU A 26 5.06 12.57 -10.48
N VAL A 27 4.41 11.42 -10.71
CA VAL A 27 4.44 10.68 -11.98
C VAL A 27 3.34 11.14 -12.94
N TYR A 28 2.12 11.33 -12.45
CA TYR A 28 0.92 11.59 -13.24
C TYR A 28 0.42 13.02 -13.18
N GLY A 29 1.07 13.90 -12.40
CA GLY A 29 0.70 15.30 -12.11
C GLY A 29 -0.11 16.03 -13.17
N ILE A 30 -1.42 15.77 -13.17
CA ILE A 30 -2.50 16.42 -13.88
C ILE A 30 -3.63 16.46 -12.84
N GLY A 31 -3.85 17.60 -12.18
CA GLY A 31 -5.00 17.72 -11.29
C GLY A 31 -5.06 18.94 -10.37
N VAL A 32 -3.94 19.42 -9.81
CA VAL A 32 -3.99 20.53 -8.85
C VAL A 32 -2.84 21.50 -9.06
N GLY A 33 -3.02 22.45 -10.00
CA GLY A 33 -2.48 23.83 -9.95
C GLY A 33 -1.02 24.11 -9.56
N LEU A 34 -0.14 23.12 -9.49
CA LEU A 34 1.27 23.25 -9.18
C LEU A 34 2.05 22.80 -10.42
N PRO A 35 2.91 23.67 -10.99
CA PRO A 35 3.75 23.27 -12.09
C PRO A 35 4.61 22.11 -11.62
N SER A 36 4.52 20.99 -12.33
CA SER A 36 5.40 19.86 -12.19
C SER A 36 6.86 20.36 -12.20
N ARG A 37 7.49 20.36 -11.03
CA ARG A 37 8.94 20.62 -10.89
C ARG A 37 9.79 19.47 -11.42
N PHE A 38 9.16 18.46 -12.01
CA PHE A 38 9.79 17.47 -12.87
C PHE A 38 9.43 17.80 -14.32
N GLY A 39 10.35 18.51 -14.96
CA GLY A 39 10.17 19.11 -16.27
C GLY A 39 9.67 18.13 -17.32
N ASN A 40 8.44 18.37 -17.76
CA ASN A 40 8.09 18.41 -19.16
C ASN A 40 7.41 19.77 -19.44
N ALA A 41 8.14 20.84 -19.17
CA ALA A 41 7.95 22.08 -19.93
C ALA A 41 8.45 21.80 -21.35
N GLY A 42 7.64 21.18 -22.21
CA GLY A 42 8.13 20.82 -23.53
C GLY A 42 7.22 20.11 -24.53
N VAL A 43 6.11 19.48 -24.16
CA VAL A 43 5.16 19.00 -25.18
C VAL A 43 3.73 19.09 -24.66
N ALA A 44 3.11 20.25 -24.88
CA ALA A 44 1.66 20.34 -24.87
C ALA A 44 1.15 19.51 -26.05
N ALA A 45 0.68 18.29 -25.79
CA ALA A 45 -0.03 17.50 -26.79
C ALA A 45 -1.41 18.13 -27.00
N TYR A 46 -1.47 19.17 -27.86
CA TYR A 46 -2.72 19.72 -28.34
C TYR A 46 -3.33 18.73 -29.34
N GLY A 47 -4.23 17.90 -28.86
CA GLY A 47 -4.99 16.96 -29.68
C GLY A 47 -6.20 16.43 -28.92
N VAL A 48 -7.23 16.02 -29.67
CA VAL A 48 -8.50 15.47 -29.15
C VAL A 48 -8.28 14.25 -28.24
N GLU A 49 -7.13 13.59 -28.37
CA GLU A 49 -6.69 12.47 -27.53
C GLU A 49 -6.37 12.84 -26.06
N ALA A 50 -6.16 14.13 -25.73
CA ALA A 50 -5.95 14.56 -24.35
C ALA A 50 -7.25 14.55 -23.50
N THR A 51 -8.40 14.36 -24.15
CA THR A 51 -9.73 14.41 -23.52
C THR A 51 -10.23 13.04 -23.06
N MET A 52 -9.59 11.95 -23.47
CA MET A 52 -9.97 10.61 -23.03
C MET A 52 -9.22 10.23 -21.75
N PRO A 53 -9.93 9.79 -20.68
CA PRO A 53 -9.28 9.13 -19.56
C PRO A 53 -8.64 7.87 -20.12
N ARG A 54 -7.30 7.79 -20.12
CA ARG A 54 -6.62 6.55 -20.45
C ARG A 54 -6.96 5.55 -19.35
N GLY A 55 -7.65 4.48 -19.71
CA GLY A 55 -7.93 3.36 -18.82
C GLY A 55 -6.62 2.87 -18.21
N SER A 56 -6.62 2.64 -16.90
CA SER A 56 -5.48 2.11 -16.17
C SER A 56 -5.22 0.65 -16.55
N SER A 57 -4.67 0.43 -17.74
CA SER A 57 -4.03 -0.83 -18.10
C SER A 57 -2.55 -0.70 -17.73
N GLY A 58 -2.05 -1.60 -16.89
CA GLY A 58 -0.64 -1.61 -16.46
C GLY A 58 0.33 -1.43 -17.64
N ILE A 59 1.38 -0.66 -17.42
CA ILE A 59 2.41 -0.34 -18.41
C ILE A 59 3.10 -1.64 -18.86
N SER A 60 3.20 -1.87 -20.17
CA SER A 60 3.81 -3.12 -20.67
C SER A 60 5.33 -3.12 -20.47
N LYS A 61 5.96 -4.30 -20.42
CA LYS A 61 7.43 -4.44 -20.25
C LYS A 61 8.23 -3.62 -21.28
N SER A 62 7.75 -3.58 -22.52
CA SER A 62 8.38 -2.82 -23.60
C SER A 62 8.23 -1.30 -23.50
N GLU A 63 7.23 -0.82 -22.74
CA GLU A 63 7.06 0.60 -22.42
C GLU A 63 7.93 0.97 -21.20
N LEU A 64 8.02 0.10 -20.19
CA LEU A 64 8.94 0.28 -19.06
C LEU A 64 10.41 0.39 -19.50
N ASP A 65 10.84 -0.42 -20.47
CA ASP A 65 12.21 -0.38 -20.99
C ASP A 65 12.53 0.94 -21.74
N LYS A 66 11.51 1.61 -22.27
CA LYS A 66 11.62 2.92 -22.92
C LYS A 66 11.59 4.10 -21.95
N LEU A 67 11.15 3.89 -20.71
CA LEU A 67 11.14 4.93 -19.67
C LEU A 67 12.56 5.25 -19.19
N ASP A 68 12.73 6.48 -18.70
CA ASP A 68 13.98 6.88 -18.08
C ASP A 68 14.24 6.05 -16.81
N LYS A 69 15.52 5.81 -16.50
CA LYS A 69 15.94 5.05 -15.30
C LYS A 69 15.33 5.61 -14.00
N ARG A 70 15.02 6.90 -13.98
CA ARG A 70 14.36 7.58 -12.86
C ARG A 70 12.89 7.21 -12.72
N GLU A 71 12.15 7.23 -13.83
CA GLU A 71 10.71 6.94 -13.87
C GLU A 71 10.44 5.49 -13.49
N ARG A 72 11.23 4.56 -14.04
CA ARG A 72 11.19 3.14 -13.63
C ARG A 72 11.32 2.97 -12.11
N LYS A 73 12.29 3.63 -11.47
CA LYS A 73 12.51 3.55 -10.01
C LYS A 73 11.31 4.05 -9.21
N LEU A 74 10.62 5.09 -9.69
CA LEU A 74 9.43 5.62 -9.04
C LEU A 74 8.25 4.65 -9.17
N LEU A 75 8.03 4.11 -10.36
CA LEU A 75 6.99 3.12 -10.61
C LEU A 75 7.18 1.84 -9.78
N TYR A 76 8.41 1.30 -9.71
CA TYR A 76 8.69 0.14 -8.85
C TYR A 76 8.44 0.42 -7.37
N ARG A 77 8.71 1.65 -6.90
CA ARG A 77 8.39 2.05 -5.52
C ARG A 77 6.88 2.11 -5.29
N ILE A 78 6.13 2.73 -6.21
CA ILE A 78 4.67 2.81 -6.14
C ILE A 78 4.08 1.39 -6.07
N GLN A 79 4.48 0.51 -6.98
CA GLN A 79 4.02 -0.88 -7.02
C GLN A 79 4.36 -1.62 -5.72
N GLY A 80 5.59 -1.49 -5.21
CA GLY A 80 5.99 -2.13 -3.96
C GLY A 80 5.21 -1.66 -2.74
N PHE A 81 4.79 -0.38 -2.70
CA PHE A 81 3.89 0.10 -1.66
C PHE A 81 2.45 -0.38 -1.86
N GLN A 82 1.97 -0.41 -3.11
CA GLN A 82 0.63 -0.88 -3.43
C GLN A 82 0.43 -2.35 -3.05
N ASP A 83 1.41 -3.21 -3.33
CA ASP A 83 1.40 -4.61 -2.92
C ASP A 83 1.27 -4.76 -1.40
N LYS A 84 2.00 -3.93 -0.64
CA LYS A 84 1.91 -3.95 0.84
C LYS A 84 0.54 -3.52 1.33
N VAL A 85 -0.05 -2.50 0.69
CA VAL A 85 -1.40 -2.01 1.03
C VAL A 85 -2.44 -3.09 0.75
N GLU A 86 -2.39 -3.71 -0.44
CA GLU A 86 -3.29 -4.80 -0.82
C GLU A 86 -3.17 -5.99 0.13
N PHE A 87 -1.95 -6.34 0.53
CA PHE A 87 -1.73 -7.40 1.52
C PHE A 87 -2.37 -7.09 2.88
N VAL A 88 -2.25 -5.84 3.36
CA VAL A 88 -2.85 -5.43 4.64
C VAL A 88 -4.38 -5.40 4.56
N GLU A 89 -4.94 -4.96 3.44
CA GLU A 89 -6.40 -4.97 3.20
C GLU A 89 -6.94 -6.40 3.14
N ALA A 90 -6.27 -7.30 2.41
CA ALA A 90 -6.64 -8.72 2.39
C ALA A 90 -6.50 -9.39 3.77
N ALA A 91 -5.54 -8.96 4.59
CA ALA A 91 -5.38 -9.44 5.96
C ALA A 91 -6.54 -8.98 6.86
N GLU A 92 -7.06 -7.76 6.67
CA GLU A 92 -8.22 -7.26 7.40
C GLU A 92 -9.48 -8.08 7.09
N GLU A 93 -9.70 -8.44 5.83
CA GLU A 93 -10.86 -9.25 5.39
C GLU A 93 -10.88 -10.66 6.00
N MET A 94 -9.73 -11.20 6.39
CA MET A 94 -9.65 -12.53 7.02
C MET A 94 -10.00 -12.52 8.51
N ILE A 95 -10.05 -11.35 9.15
CA ILE A 95 -10.37 -11.24 10.58
C ILE A 95 -11.88 -11.34 10.75
N THR A 96 -12.33 -12.38 11.43
CA THR A 96 -13.77 -12.63 11.64
C THR A 96 -14.31 -12.03 12.94
N ASP A 97 -13.47 -11.84 13.96
CA ASP A 97 -13.90 -11.27 15.23
C ASP A 97 -14.04 -9.74 15.12
N PRO A 98 -15.22 -9.16 15.42
CA PRO A 98 -15.46 -7.72 15.27
C PRO A 98 -14.57 -6.87 16.18
N VAL A 99 -14.20 -7.36 17.37
CA VAL A 99 -13.34 -6.60 18.29
C VAL A 99 -11.91 -6.56 17.75
N GLN A 100 -11.39 -7.69 17.28
CA GLN A 100 -10.10 -7.76 16.59
C GLN A 100 -10.08 -6.89 15.33
N GLN A 101 -11.16 -6.86 14.55
CA GLN A 101 -11.27 -6.02 13.36
C GLN A 101 -11.15 -4.53 13.72
N ILE A 102 -11.90 -4.05 14.72
CA ILE A 102 -11.80 -2.66 15.19
C ILE A 102 -10.38 -2.34 15.64
N VAL A 103 -9.74 -3.24 16.41
CA VAL A 103 -8.36 -3.04 16.87
C VAL A 103 -7.41 -2.95 15.67
N PHE A 104 -7.58 -3.81 14.67
CA PHE A 104 -6.77 -3.83 13.46
C PHE A 104 -6.94 -2.55 12.63
N SER A 105 -8.17 -2.10 12.38
CA SER A 105 -8.43 -0.85 11.67
C SER A 105 -7.82 0.35 12.40
N CYS A 106 -7.95 0.41 13.72
CA CYS A 106 -7.31 1.46 14.52
C CYS A 106 -5.77 1.40 14.47
N MET A 107 -5.17 0.22 14.32
CA MET A 107 -3.73 0.08 14.12
C MET A 107 -3.29 0.60 12.75
N MET A 108 -4.05 0.33 11.69
CA MET A 108 -3.79 0.86 10.35
C MET A 108 -3.84 2.39 10.30
N GLU A 109 -4.71 3.00 11.12
CA GLU A 109 -4.78 4.46 11.29
C GLU A 109 -3.57 5.04 12.05
N GLY A 110 -2.79 4.19 12.73
CA GLY A 110 -1.66 4.57 13.55
C GLY A 110 -2.05 5.10 14.94
N LEU A 111 -3.19 4.69 15.48
CA LEU A 111 -3.63 5.09 16.82
C LEU A 111 -2.78 4.44 17.92
N SER A 112 -2.55 5.17 19.01
CA SER A 112 -1.83 4.61 20.17
C SER A 112 -2.66 3.55 20.88
N TYR A 113 -2.03 2.54 21.49
CA TYR A 113 -2.74 1.50 22.25
C TYR A 113 -3.69 2.04 23.34
N ARG A 114 -3.39 3.22 23.91
CA ARG A 114 -4.29 3.88 24.87
C ARG A 114 -5.56 4.40 24.18
N ALA A 115 -5.42 5.00 23.00
CA ALA A 115 -6.54 5.48 22.20
C ALA A 115 -7.39 4.30 21.69
N ILE A 116 -6.75 3.23 21.22
CA ILE A 116 -7.43 1.99 20.78
C ILE A 116 -8.24 1.40 21.92
N GLY A 117 -7.64 1.25 23.12
CA GLY A 117 -8.34 0.72 24.28
C GLY A 117 -9.55 1.58 24.68
N LYS A 118 -9.43 2.91 24.59
CA LYS A 118 -10.54 3.82 24.86
C LYS A 118 -11.65 3.71 23.81
N HIS A 119 -11.30 3.52 22.54
CA HIS A 119 -12.26 3.40 21.44
C HIS A 119 -12.99 2.05 21.47
N ALA A 120 -12.25 0.95 21.61
CA ALA A 120 -12.80 -0.41 21.65
C ALA A 120 -13.34 -0.83 23.03
N GLY A 121 -13.22 0.02 24.06
CA GLY A 121 -13.71 -0.27 25.41
C GLY A 121 -12.92 -1.37 26.15
N VAL A 122 -11.68 -1.63 25.73
CA VAL A 122 -10.83 -2.70 26.28
C VAL A 122 -9.60 -2.15 26.98
N SER A 123 -9.04 -2.93 27.90
CA SER A 123 -7.80 -2.56 28.57
C SER A 123 -6.62 -2.55 27.60
N ARG A 124 -5.58 -1.74 27.89
CA ARG A 124 -4.34 -1.70 27.09
C ARG A 124 -3.71 -3.08 26.91
N GLU A 125 -3.77 -3.91 27.94
CA GLU A 125 -3.19 -5.24 27.91
C GLU A 125 -3.99 -6.20 27.02
N GLN A 126 -5.31 -6.04 27.02
CA GLN A 126 -6.18 -6.81 26.15
C GLN A 126 -5.99 -6.40 24.68
N VAL A 127 -5.76 -5.12 24.37
CA VAL A 127 -5.36 -4.69 23.01
C VAL A 127 -4.07 -5.39 22.56
N ARG A 128 -3.06 -5.52 23.44
CA ARG A 128 -1.83 -6.24 23.09
C ARG A 128 -2.08 -7.71 22.80
N ARG A 129 -2.89 -8.38 23.61
CA ARG A 129 -3.26 -9.78 23.40
C ARG A 129 -4.01 -9.97 22.09
N LEU A 130 -5.05 -9.16 21.85
CA LEU A 130 -5.83 -9.21 20.61
C LEU A 130 -4.96 -8.97 19.38
N LYS A 131 -4.04 -8.00 19.44
CA LYS A 131 -3.04 -7.80 18.39
C LYS A 131 -2.20 -9.06 18.17
N ASP A 132 -1.64 -9.60 19.25
CA ASP A 132 -0.77 -10.76 19.18
C ASP A 132 -1.48 -12.00 18.62
N ASP A 133 -2.75 -12.18 18.98
CA ASP A 133 -3.62 -13.25 18.49
C ASP A 133 -3.88 -13.08 16.98
N VAL A 134 -4.27 -11.88 16.53
CA VAL A 134 -4.46 -11.58 15.11
C VAL A 134 -3.18 -11.83 14.31
N LEU A 135 -2.03 -11.35 14.79
CA LEU A 135 -0.75 -11.57 14.11
C LEU A 135 -0.40 -13.06 14.05
N CYS A 136 -0.68 -13.83 15.11
CA CYS A 136 -0.49 -15.27 15.13
C CYS A 136 -1.40 -15.98 14.11
N HIS A 137 -2.67 -15.61 14.04
CA HIS A 137 -3.61 -16.15 13.05
C HIS A 137 -3.16 -15.85 11.61
N LEU A 138 -2.76 -14.61 11.34
CA LEU A 138 -2.25 -14.22 10.02
C LEU A 138 -0.95 -14.96 9.65
N CYS A 139 -0.06 -15.21 10.61
CA CYS A 139 1.15 -16.00 10.37
C CYS A 139 0.86 -17.49 10.14
N GLN A 140 -0.16 -18.05 10.80
CA GLN A 140 -0.58 -19.45 10.64
C GLN A 140 -1.29 -19.71 9.31
N ASN A 141 -1.88 -18.68 8.71
CA ASN A 141 -2.47 -18.76 7.39
C ASN A 141 -1.36 -18.83 6.32
N ASP A 142 -0.84 -20.05 6.11
CA ASP A 142 0.21 -20.37 5.14
C ASP A 142 -0.12 -19.83 3.74
N HIS A 143 -1.40 -19.82 3.35
CA HIS A 143 -1.86 -19.32 2.05
C HIS A 143 -1.57 -17.83 1.84
N LEU A 144 -1.75 -16.97 2.85
CA LEU A 144 -1.43 -15.54 2.74
C LEU A 144 0.08 -15.32 2.64
N CYS A 145 0.85 -16.07 3.43
CA CYS A 145 2.31 -16.00 3.41
C CYS A 145 2.89 -16.47 2.08
N GLN A 146 2.34 -17.56 1.52
CA GLN A 146 2.71 -18.08 0.21
C GLN A 146 2.31 -17.14 -0.92
N ASN A 147 1.11 -16.54 -0.85
CA ASN A 147 0.66 -15.59 -1.86
C ASN A 147 1.53 -14.32 -1.87
N TRP A 148 1.90 -13.80 -0.70
CA TRP A 148 2.86 -12.70 -0.58
C TRP A 148 4.25 -13.05 -1.13
N GLN A 149 4.76 -14.25 -0.86
CA GLN A 149 6.02 -14.72 -1.41
C GLN A 149 5.93 -14.87 -2.94
N TYR A 150 4.84 -15.42 -3.45
CA TYR A 150 4.60 -15.57 -4.88
C TYR A 150 4.56 -14.21 -5.60
N LEU A 151 3.87 -13.22 -5.03
CA LEU A 151 3.87 -11.84 -5.53
C LEU A 151 5.28 -11.24 -5.56
N LYS A 152 6.12 -11.52 -4.54
CA LYS A 152 7.54 -11.13 -4.53
C LYS A 152 8.35 -11.84 -5.62
N TYR A 153 8.14 -13.15 -5.82
CA TYR A 153 8.89 -13.97 -6.76
C TYR A 153 8.55 -13.68 -8.23
N GLN A 154 7.26 -13.56 -8.58
CA GLN A 154 6.85 -13.23 -9.96
C GLN A 154 7.41 -11.89 -10.45
N LYS A 155 7.71 -10.96 -9.54
CA LYS A 155 8.21 -9.63 -9.86
C LYS A 155 9.73 -9.53 -9.84
N GLN A 156 10.44 -10.47 -9.21
CA GLN A 156 11.91 -10.56 -9.28
C GLN A 156 12.41 -11.21 -10.57
N THR A 157 11.58 -12.02 -11.23
CA THR A 157 11.91 -12.74 -12.47
C THR A 157 11.55 -11.98 -13.75
N VAL A 158 11.00 -10.76 -13.63
CA VAL A 158 10.62 -9.89 -14.76
C VAL A 158 11.55 -8.69 -14.83
#